data_AF-A0A7J2U7G0-F1
#
_entry.id   AF-A0A7J2U7G0-F1
#
_cell.length_a   1.000
_cell.length_b   1.000
_cell.length_c   1.000
_cell.angle_alpha   90.00
_cell.angle_beta   90.00
_cell.angle_gamma   90.00
#
_symmetry.space_group_name_H-M   'P 1'
#
loop_
_entity.id
_entity.type
_entity.pdbx_description
1 polymer ?
#
loop_
_entity_poly.entity_id
_entity_poly.type
_entity_poly.pdbx_seq_one_letter_code
_entity_poly.pdbx_strand_id
1 'polypeptide(L)' 'MVKRIMVTLDDEQYEIIKRLKGFGTKDAEKIRNIVIAYLSEKSYLKSSQ' A
#
# COMPACT_ATOMS: atom_id res chain seq x y z
N MET A 1 -5.69 1.31 -16.72
CA MET A 1 -4.90 0.10 -17.01
C MET A 1 -4.25 -0.36 -15.72
N VAL A 2 -4.44 -1.63 -15.31
CA VAL A 2 -3.83 -2.14 -14.07
C VAL A 2 -2.45 -2.70 -14.40
N LYS A 3 -1.43 -2.31 -13.63
CA LYS A 3 -0.08 -2.87 -13.70
C LYS A 3 0.12 -3.83 -12.52
N ARG A 4 0.72 -5.00 -12.77
CA ARG A 4 1.03 -5.98 -11.72
C ARG A 4 2.53 -5.99 -11.47
N ILE A 5 2.91 -5.90 -10.21
CA ILE A 5 4.28 -6.04 -9.74
C ILE A 5 4.33 -7.12 -8.67
N MET A 6 5.46 -7.82 -8.57
CA MET A 6 5.75 -8.74 -7.48
C MET A 6 6.63 -8.01 -6.46
N VAL A 7 6.33 -8.18 -5.18
CA VAL A 7 7.12 -7.62 -4.07
C VAL A 7 7.48 -8.74 -3.11
N THR A 8 8.67 -8.66 -2.54
CA THR A 8 9.13 -9.57 -1.49
C THR A 8 9.09 -8.81 -0.17
N LEU A 9 8.50 -9.44 0.83
CA LEU A 9 8.41 -8.94 2.20
C LEU A 9 8.95 -10.02 3.12
N ASP A 10 9.51 -9.62 4.25
CA ASP A 10 9.77 -10.58 5.33
C ASP A 10 8.45 -10.96 6.05
N ASP A 11 8.53 -11.98 6.91
CA ASP A 11 7.37 -12.52 7.61
C ASP A 11 6.73 -11.48 8.54
N GLU A 12 7.55 -10.65 9.19
CA GLU A 12 7.09 -9.62 10.12
C GLU A 12 6.30 -8.53 9.37
N GLN A 13 6.84 -8.06 8.24
CA GLN A 13 6.19 -7.12 7.33
C GLN A 13 4.85 -7.66 6.81
N TYR A 14 4.82 -8.94 6.40
CA TYR A 14 3.59 -9.55 5.91
C TYR A 14 2.54 -9.68 7.02
N GLU A 15 2.93 -10.07 8.23
CA GLU A 15 2.02 -10.16 9.37
C GLU A 15 1.43 -8.81 9.78
N ILE A 16 2.22 -7.73 9.70
CA ILE A 16 1.72 -6.36 9.90
C ILE A 16 0.60 -6.08 8.89
N ILE A 17 0.83 -6.33 7.59
CA ILE A 17 -0.16 -6.09 6.53
C ILE A 17 -1.42 -6.93 6.75
N LYS A 18 -1.28 -8.18 7.18
CA LYS A 18 -2.43 -9.07 7.43
C LYS A 18 -3.34 -8.53 8.52
N ARG A 19 -2.75 -7.96 9.59
CA ARG A 19 -3.47 -7.42 10.76
C ARG A 19 -4.13 -6.05 10.51
N LEU A 20 -3.70 -5.31 9.49
CA LEU A 20 -4.28 -4.01 9.16
C LEU A 20 -5.77 -4.14 8.78
N LYS A 21 -6.61 -3.37 9.48
CA LYS A 21 -8.04 -3.19 9.21
C LYS A 21 -8.25 -1.85 8.51
N GLY A 22 -9.26 -1.76 7.64
CA GLY A 22 -9.65 -0.50 6.99
C GLY A 22 -8.90 -0.12 5.71
N PHE A 23 -7.92 -0.93 5.27
CA PHE A 23 -7.13 -0.69 4.05
C PHE A 23 -7.55 -1.57 2.85
N GLY A 24 -8.68 -2.27 2.95
CA GLY A 24 -9.16 -3.23 1.96
C GLY A 24 -9.12 -4.67 2.46
N THR A 25 -9.55 -5.60 1.60
CA THR A 25 -9.68 -7.02 1.96
C THR A 25 -8.57 -7.87 1.36
N LYS A 26 -8.02 -7.45 0.20
CA LYS A 26 -6.92 -8.14 -0.48
C LYS A 26 -5.59 -7.50 -0.12
N ASP A 27 -4.52 -8.30 -0.08
CA ASP A 27 -3.17 -7.80 0.21
C ASP A 27 -2.74 -6.69 -0.77
N ALA A 28 -3.06 -6.84 -2.05
CA ALA A 28 -2.78 -5.82 -3.07
C ALA A 28 -3.52 -4.49 -2.80
N GLU A 29 -4.75 -4.53 -2.29
CA GLU A 29 -5.51 -3.32 -1.92
C GLU A 29 -4.88 -2.64 -0.71
N LYS A 30 -4.51 -3.44 0.29
CA LYS A 30 -3.85 -2.95 1.50
C LYS A 30 -2.55 -2.25 1.16
N ILE A 31 -1.66 -2.90 0.41
CA ILE A 31 -0.40 -2.32 -0.05
C ILE A 31 -0.64 -1.03 -0.84
N ARG A 32 -1.54 -1.07 -1.83
CA ARG A 32 -1.86 0.11 -2.64
C ARG A 32 -2.31 1.29 -1.78
N ASN A 33 -3.21 1.06 -0.84
CA ASN A 33 -3.78 2.12 -0.02
C ASN A 33 -2.76 2.66 0.99
N ILE A 34 -1.89 1.82 1.53
CA ILE A 34 -0.73 2.25 2.35
C ILE A 34 0.20 3.15 1.54
N VAL A 35 0.56 2.74 0.31
CA VAL A 35 1.43 3.54 -0.57
C VAL A 35 0.80 4.89 -0.88
N ILE A 36 -0.49 4.92 -1.24
CA ILE A 36 -1.20 6.19 -1.50
C ILE A 36 -1.22 7.08 -0.25
N ALA A 37 -1.51 6.52 0.92
CA ALA A 37 -1.54 7.27 2.18
C ALA A 37 -0.17 7.87 2.49
N TYR A 38 0.91 7.09 2.36
CA TYR A 38 2.28 7.56 2.56
C TYR A 38 2.65 8.69 1.58
N LEU A 39 2.38 8.51 0.29
CA LEU A 39 2.67 9.54 -0.73
C LEU A 39 1.85 10.81 -0.51
N SER A 40 0.62 10.69 0.01
CA SER A 40 -0.23 11.83 0.37
C SER A 40 0.35 12.61 1.55
N GLU A 41 0.78 11.91 2.60
CA GLU A 41 1.41 12.52 3.79
C GLU A 41 2.67 13.29 3.42
N LYS A 42 3.49 12.73 2.52
CA LYS A 42 4.73 13.37 2.05
C LYS A 42 4.51 14.44 0.97
N SER A 43 3.26 14.78 0.66
CA SER A 43 2.89 15.75 -0.39
C SER A 43 3.39 15.42 -1.80
N TYR A 44 3.82 14.18 -2.08
CA TYR A 44 4.25 13.75 -3.42
C TYR A 44 3.09 13.71 -4.43
N LEU A 45 1.84 13.65 -3.95
CA LEU A 45 0.65 13.69 -4.81
C LEU A 45 0.14 15.11 -5.08
N LYS A 46 0.58 16.12 -4.32
CA LYS A 46 0.11 17.52 -4.51
C LYS A 46 0.74 18.21 -5.72
N SER A 47 1.90 17.73 -6.18
CA SER A 47 2.63 18.29 -7.33
C SER A 47 2.21 17.69 -8.68
N SER A 48 1.26 16.75 -8.69
CA SER A 48 0.81 16.04 -9.90
C SER A 48 -0.65 16.34 -10.29
N GLN A 49 -1.24 17.43 -9.76
CA GLN A 49 -2.53 17.96 -10.18
C GLN A 49 -2.37 19.34 -10.82
#